data_AF-A0A9D7T236-F1
#
_entry.id   AF-A0A9D7T236-F1
#
_cell.length_a   1.000
_cell.length_b   1.000
_cell.length_c   1.000
_cell.angle_alpha   90.00
_cell.angle_beta   90.00
_cell.angle_gamma   90.00
#
_symmetry.space_group_name_H-M   'P 1'
#
loop_
_entity.id
_entity.type
_entity.pdbx_description
1 polymer ?
#
loop_
_entity_poly.entity_id
_entity_poly.type
_entity_poly.pdbx_seq_one_letter_code
_entity_poly.pdbx_strand_id
1 'polypeptide(L)'
;MTRTTFIIFACCALIWACVSQLNHYLAPLHLSVFAGGLLVSFSALRLGFREGWWASFLIGLLIDSSAAVPFGFHALLFAAAHVGVFHLRGRFPREETSFGMVTALLVNLILFLLITLLLIHRAPTPVDLLPRLLIDLLVSEVLIIACIPWSFALQERALEICGISLRRAQRGLL
;
A
#
# COMPACT_ATOMS: atom_id res chain seq x y z
N MET A 1 -13.81 10.13 -11.89
CA MET A 1 -12.97 10.01 -10.66
C MET A 1 -13.27 11.19 -9.77
N THR A 2 -13.31 11.00 -8.44
CA THR A 2 -13.65 12.06 -7.49
C THR A 2 -12.38 12.80 -7.01
N ARG A 3 -12.55 13.99 -6.40
CA ARG A 3 -11.44 14.74 -5.81
C ARG A 3 -10.70 13.93 -4.73
N THR A 4 -11.43 13.14 -3.95
CA THR A 4 -10.89 12.23 -2.93
C THR A 4 -9.90 11.23 -3.53
N THR A 5 -10.22 10.62 -4.67
CA THR A 5 -9.33 9.68 -5.36
C THR A 5 -8.01 10.35 -5.73
N PHE A 6 -8.04 11.56 -6.30
CA PHE A 6 -6.81 12.27 -6.71
C PHE A 6 -5.94 12.66 -5.52
N ILE A 7 -6.55 13.14 -4.42
CA ILE A 7 -5.80 13.51 -3.21
C ILE A 7 -5.06 12.30 -2.65
N ILE A 8 -5.76 11.17 -2.51
CA ILE A 8 -5.17 9.95 -1.95
C ILE A 8 -4.14 9.36 -2.89
N PHE A 9 -4.41 9.33 -4.20
CA PHE A 9 -3.42 8.94 -5.19
C PHE A 9 -2.16 9.80 -5.11
N ALA A 10 -2.27 11.12 -4.96
CA ALA A 10 -1.13 12.01 -4.82
C ALA A 10 -0.33 11.73 -3.52
N CYS A 11 -1.01 11.49 -2.39
CA CYS A 11 -0.35 11.07 -1.15
C CYS A 11 0.38 9.73 -1.32
N CYS A 12 -0.26 8.74 -1.94
CA CYS A 12 0.34 7.44 -2.24
C CYS A 12 1.54 7.57 -3.19
N ALA A 13 1.47 8.44 -4.20
CA ALA A 13 2.56 8.72 -5.12
C ALA A 13 3.75 9.36 -4.40
N LEU A 14 3.49 10.30 -3.47
CA LEU A 14 4.54 10.89 -2.63
C LEU A 14 5.19 9.85 -1.72
N ILE A 15 4.39 9.01 -1.06
CA ILE A 15 4.89 7.90 -0.23
C ILE A 15 5.75 6.96 -1.10
N TRP A 16 5.26 6.58 -2.29
CA TRP A 16 6.00 5.73 -3.21
C TRP A 16 7.31 6.36 -3.68
N ALA A 17 7.33 7.66 -3.97
CA ALA A 17 8.54 8.38 -4.31
C ALA A 17 9.57 8.32 -3.16
N CYS A 18 9.15 8.51 -1.91
CA CYS A 18 10.02 8.35 -0.74
C CYS A 18 10.56 6.93 -0.61
N VAL A 19 9.72 5.90 -0.80
CA VAL A 19 10.13 4.49 -0.77
C VAL A 19 11.11 4.17 -1.90
N SER A 20 10.89 4.71 -3.09
CA SER A 20 11.80 4.56 -4.23
C SER A 20 13.18 5.16 -3.96
N GLN A 21 13.23 6.37 -3.37
CA GLN A 21 14.49 6.99 -2.95
C GLN A 21 15.17 6.18 -1.84
N LEU A 22 14.41 5.68 -0.86
CA LEU A 22 14.94 4.82 0.19
C LEU A 22 15.58 3.55 -0.40
N ASN A 23 14.90 2.89 -1.35
CA ASN A 23 15.43 1.73 -2.04
C ASN A 23 16.69 2.06 -2.85
N HIS A 24 16.77 3.24 -3.44
CA HIS A 24 18.00 3.69 -4.11
C HIS A 24 19.18 3.78 -3.12
N TYR A 25 18.97 4.35 -1.92
CA TYR A 25 20.00 4.44 -0.88
C TYR A 25 20.34 3.09 -0.22
N LEU A 26 19.39 2.14 -0.19
CA LEU A 26 19.61 0.79 0.34
C LEU A 26 20.23 -0.18 -0.67
N ALA A 27 20.21 0.16 -1.97
CA ALA A 27 20.74 -0.69 -3.03
C ALA A 27 22.21 -1.14 -2.81
N PRO A 28 23.14 -0.29 -2.32
CA PRO A 28 24.51 -0.72 -2.02
C PRO A 28 24.61 -1.76 -0.90
N LEU A 29 23.61 -1.84 -0.02
CA LEU A 29 23.51 -2.85 1.04
C LEU A 29 22.81 -4.14 0.56
N HIS A 30 22.41 -4.19 -0.72
CA HIS A 30 21.61 -5.26 -1.31
C HIS A 30 20.23 -5.47 -0.65
N LEU A 31 19.76 -4.47 0.09
CA LEU A 31 18.46 -4.46 0.75
C LEU A 31 17.42 -3.76 -0.13
N SER A 32 16.21 -4.28 -0.11
CA SER A 32 15.05 -3.68 -0.76
C SER A 32 13.85 -3.70 0.17
N VAL A 33 13.04 -2.66 0.10
CA VAL A 33 11.86 -2.47 0.92
C VAL A 33 10.63 -2.35 0.05
N PHE A 34 9.57 -3.07 0.42
CA PHE A 34 8.29 -3.06 -0.24
C PHE A 34 7.23 -2.51 0.70
N ALA A 35 6.50 -1.48 0.24
CA ALA A 35 5.51 -0.77 1.03
C ALA A 35 4.08 -0.91 0.45
N GLY A 36 3.78 -2.01 -0.25
CA GLY A 36 2.49 -2.18 -0.91
C GLY A 36 1.30 -2.12 0.05
N GLY A 37 1.45 -2.69 1.25
CA GLY A 37 0.42 -2.62 2.29
C GLY A 37 0.12 -1.18 2.73
N LEU A 38 1.13 -0.32 2.81
CA LEU A 38 0.99 1.09 3.18
C LEU A 38 0.15 1.87 2.14
N LEU A 39 0.34 1.55 0.86
CA LEU A 39 -0.31 2.23 -0.26
C LEU A 39 -1.79 1.86 -0.42
N VAL A 40 -2.19 0.66 0.04
CA VAL A 40 -3.56 0.16 -0.13
C VAL A 40 -4.41 0.39 1.13
N SER A 41 -3.83 0.22 2.33
CA SER A 41 -4.61 0.01 3.56
C SER A 41 -5.48 1.19 3.96
N PHE A 42 -4.97 2.42 3.89
CA PHE A 42 -5.77 3.60 4.22
C PHE A 42 -7.00 3.70 3.31
N SER A 43 -6.79 3.53 1.99
CA SER A 43 -7.86 3.62 1.01
C SER A 43 -8.95 2.57 1.23
N ALA A 44 -8.55 1.33 1.57
CA ALA A 44 -9.46 0.22 1.79
C ALA A 44 -10.22 0.33 3.12
N LEU A 45 -9.57 0.83 4.17
CA LEU A 45 -10.17 0.92 5.50
C LEU A 45 -11.07 2.15 5.67
N ARG A 46 -10.68 3.30 5.11
CA ARG A 46 -11.28 4.60 5.47
C ARG A 46 -12.16 5.23 4.40
N LEU A 47 -12.00 4.88 3.12
CA LEU A 47 -12.72 5.52 2.01
C LEU A 47 -13.96 4.74 1.55
N GLY A 48 -14.78 5.35 0.70
CA GLY A 48 -15.78 4.61 -0.07
C GLY A 48 -15.12 3.67 -1.08
N PHE A 49 -15.87 2.66 -1.53
CA PHE A 49 -15.34 1.61 -2.42
C PHE A 49 -14.78 2.21 -3.70
N ARG A 50 -15.55 3.07 -4.36
CA ARG A 50 -15.15 3.65 -5.66
C ARG A 50 -13.91 4.52 -5.52
N GLU A 51 -13.85 5.35 -4.48
CA GLU A 51 -12.75 6.29 -4.28
C GLU A 51 -11.45 5.54 -3.99
N GLY A 52 -11.49 4.58 -3.07
CA GLY A 52 -10.32 3.85 -2.62
C GLY A 52 -9.84 2.81 -3.63
N TRP A 53 -10.76 2.14 -4.34
CA TRP A 53 -10.42 1.19 -5.39
C TRP A 53 -9.67 1.87 -6.53
N TRP A 54 -10.17 3.01 -7.01
CA TRP A 54 -9.47 3.77 -8.06
C TRP A 54 -8.13 4.32 -7.59
N ALA A 55 -8.01 4.75 -6.32
CA ALA A 55 -6.73 5.21 -5.79
C ALA A 55 -5.70 4.07 -5.75
N SER A 56 -6.10 2.88 -5.28
CA SER A 56 -5.26 1.67 -5.23
C SER A 56 -4.87 1.17 -6.62
N PHE A 57 -5.81 1.21 -7.58
CA PHE A 57 -5.55 0.83 -8.96
C PHE A 57 -4.56 1.80 -9.65
N LEU A 58 -4.77 3.10 -9.51
CA LEU A 58 -3.91 4.13 -10.10
C LEU A 58 -2.49 4.10 -9.55
N ILE A 59 -2.31 3.94 -8.22
CA ILE A 59 -0.96 3.82 -7.66
C ILE A 59 -0.27 2.55 -8.15
N GLY A 60 -1.01 1.44 -8.33
CA GLY A 60 -0.46 0.23 -8.95
C GLY A 60 0.01 0.46 -10.39
N LEU A 61 -0.76 1.19 -11.21
CA LEU A 61 -0.33 1.58 -12.57
C LEU A 61 0.92 2.45 -12.56
N LEU A 62 1.03 3.38 -11.59
CA LEU A 62 2.23 4.21 -11.45
C LEU A 62 3.46 3.34 -11.12
N ILE A 63 3.33 2.37 -10.22
CA ILE A 63 4.41 1.43 -9.90
C ILE A 63 4.78 0.60 -11.13
N ASP A 64 3.78 0.06 -11.84
CA ASP A 64 3.97 -0.73 -13.06
C ASP A 64 4.73 0.04 -14.15
N SER A 65 4.62 1.37 -14.21
CA SER A 65 5.37 2.18 -15.19
C SER A 65 6.88 2.18 -15.00
N SER A 66 7.36 1.78 -13.81
CA SER A 66 8.76 1.78 -13.41
C SER A 66 9.32 0.40 -13.04
N ALA A 67 8.44 -0.61 -12.93
CA ALA A 67 8.80 -1.94 -12.48
C ALA A 67 9.03 -2.91 -13.66
N ALA A 68 9.96 -3.85 -13.49
CA ALA A 68 10.26 -4.89 -14.48
C ALA A 68 9.25 -6.05 -14.48
N VAL A 69 7.95 -5.72 -14.46
CA VAL A 69 6.82 -6.66 -14.48
C VAL A 69 5.89 -6.32 -15.65
N PRO A 70 5.03 -7.24 -16.10
CA PRO A 70 4.01 -6.91 -17.08
C PRO A 70 3.15 -5.73 -16.59
N PHE A 71 2.95 -4.73 -17.45
CA PHE A 71 2.18 -3.54 -17.08
C PHE A 71 0.75 -3.93 -16.66
N GLY A 72 0.27 -3.36 -15.54
CA GLY A 72 -1.02 -3.69 -14.93
C GLY A 72 -0.93 -4.76 -13.83
N PHE A 73 0.22 -5.38 -13.61
CA PHE A 73 0.42 -6.39 -12.57
C PHE A 73 0.16 -5.85 -11.16
N HIS A 74 0.83 -4.76 -10.76
CA HIS A 74 0.60 -4.14 -9.46
C HIS A 74 -0.79 -3.50 -9.38
N ALA A 75 -1.28 -2.93 -10.49
CA ALA A 75 -2.62 -2.35 -10.56
C ALA A 75 -3.71 -3.37 -10.18
N LEU A 76 -3.67 -4.57 -10.78
CA LEU A 76 -4.61 -5.64 -10.48
C LEU A 76 -4.43 -6.16 -9.05
N LEU A 77 -3.19 -6.36 -8.61
CA LEU A 77 -2.89 -6.89 -7.29
C LEU A 77 -3.36 -5.95 -6.17
N PHE A 78 -3.14 -4.65 -6.32
CA PHE A 78 -3.56 -3.64 -5.35
C PHE A 78 -5.08 -3.43 -5.36
N ALA A 79 -5.71 -3.47 -6.54
CA ALA A 79 -7.16 -3.46 -6.65
C ALA A 79 -7.79 -4.69 -5.96
N ALA A 80 -7.21 -5.88 -6.13
CA ALA A 80 -7.67 -7.10 -5.47
C ALA A 80 -7.49 -7.02 -3.94
N ALA A 81 -6.33 -6.55 -3.47
CA ALA A 81 -6.08 -6.33 -2.04
C ALA A 81 -7.07 -5.32 -1.45
N HIS A 82 -7.37 -4.23 -2.17
CA HIS A 82 -8.38 -3.26 -1.77
C HIS A 82 -9.74 -3.93 -1.57
N VAL A 83 -10.22 -4.72 -2.55
CA VAL A 83 -11.50 -5.43 -2.46
C VAL A 83 -11.52 -6.37 -1.24
N GLY A 84 -10.46 -7.16 -1.04
CA GLY A 84 -10.36 -8.09 0.09
C GLY A 84 -10.47 -7.37 1.44
N VAL A 85 -9.67 -6.33 1.65
CA VAL A 85 -9.71 -5.54 2.89
C VAL A 85 -11.05 -4.82 3.04
N PHE A 86 -11.61 -4.28 1.94
CA PHE A 86 -12.87 -3.56 1.97
C PHE A 86 -14.04 -4.44 2.45
N HIS A 87 -14.09 -5.71 2.02
CA HIS A 87 -15.11 -6.64 2.48
C HIS A 87 -14.92 -7.06 3.95
N LEU A 88 -13.68 -7.17 4.42
CA LEU A 88 -13.37 -7.57 5.79
C LEU A 88 -13.53 -6.44 6.81
N ARG A 89 -13.39 -5.18 6.39
CA ARG A 89 -13.43 -4.00 7.29
C ARG A 89 -14.74 -3.83 8.04
N GLY A 90 -15.83 -4.45 7.58
CA GLY A 90 -17.13 -4.39 8.25
C GLY A 90 -17.15 -5.08 9.62
N ARG A 91 -16.16 -5.93 9.90
CA ARG A 91 -16.07 -6.73 11.14
C ARG A 91 -15.23 -6.07 12.24
N PHE A 92 -14.64 -4.90 11.99
CA PHE A 92 -13.61 -4.31 12.86
C PHE A 92 -13.79 -2.79 13.07
N PRO A 93 -13.30 -2.23 14.19
CA PRO A 93 -13.31 -0.81 14.45
C PRO A 93 -12.39 -0.06 13.47
N ARG A 94 -13.00 0.74 12.57
CA ARG A 94 -12.32 1.41 11.45
C ARG A 94 -11.38 2.54 11.86
N GLU A 95 -11.52 3.07 13.07
CA GLU A 95 -10.80 4.26 13.55
C GLU A 95 -9.51 3.91 14.29
N GLU A 96 -9.33 2.66 14.71
CA GLU A 96 -8.15 2.27 15.47
C GLU A 96 -6.92 2.14 14.56
N THR A 97 -5.92 2.98 14.82
CA THR A 97 -4.63 2.93 14.12
C THR A 97 -3.96 1.57 14.26
N SER A 98 -4.14 0.87 15.38
CA SER A 98 -3.64 -0.48 15.62
C SER A 98 -4.23 -1.50 14.62
N PHE A 99 -5.53 -1.41 14.34
CA PHE A 99 -6.17 -2.28 13.34
C PHE A 99 -5.67 -1.94 11.93
N GLY A 100 -5.51 -0.65 11.63
CA GLY A 100 -4.88 -0.19 10.40
C GLY A 100 -3.46 -0.71 10.22
N MET A 101 -2.69 -0.76 11.30
CA MET A 101 -1.34 -1.30 11.35
C MET A 101 -1.32 -2.78 11.00
N VAL A 102 -2.08 -3.60 11.73
CA VAL A 102 -2.16 -5.05 11.48
C VAL A 102 -2.63 -5.34 10.06
N THR A 103 -3.63 -4.61 9.56
CA THR A 103 -4.14 -4.77 8.19
C THR A 103 -3.03 -4.49 7.18
N ALA A 104 -2.29 -3.41 7.33
CA ALA A 104 -1.23 -3.04 6.40
C ALA A 104 -0.06 -4.02 6.40
N LEU A 105 0.33 -4.55 7.57
CA LEU A 105 1.36 -5.59 7.66
C LEU A 105 0.89 -6.88 6.96
N LEU A 106 -0.34 -7.33 7.24
CA LEU A 106 -0.90 -8.52 6.60
C LEU A 106 -1.02 -8.37 5.08
N VAL A 107 -1.52 -7.22 4.61
CA VAL A 107 -1.62 -6.93 3.18
C VAL A 107 -0.22 -6.89 2.56
N ASN A 108 0.75 -6.25 3.22
CA ASN A 108 2.10 -6.20 2.70
C ASN A 108 2.74 -7.58 2.57
N LEU A 109 2.62 -8.40 3.61
CA LEU A 109 3.05 -9.80 3.62
C LEU A 109 2.44 -10.58 2.46
N ILE A 110 1.11 -10.53 2.30
CA ILE A 110 0.41 -11.24 1.22
C ILE A 110 0.87 -10.76 -0.14
N LEU A 111 0.93 -9.44 -0.36
CA LEU A 111 1.39 -8.86 -1.61
C LEU A 111 2.84 -9.27 -1.92
N PHE A 112 3.74 -9.16 -0.95
CA PHE A 112 5.15 -9.53 -1.11
C PHE A 112 5.30 -11.00 -1.48
N LEU A 113 4.59 -11.89 -0.78
CA LEU A 113 4.60 -13.33 -1.08
C LEU A 113 4.04 -13.64 -2.47
N LEU A 114 2.92 -13.04 -2.85
CA LEU A 114 2.34 -13.22 -4.18
C LEU A 114 3.28 -12.76 -5.29
N ILE A 115 3.87 -11.56 -5.15
CA ILE A 115 4.84 -11.02 -6.11
C ILE A 115 6.06 -11.95 -6.19
N THR A 116 6.58 -12.38 -5.04
CA THR A 116 7.72 -13.28 -4.96
C THR A 116 7.43 -14.60 -5.68
N LEU A 117 6.32 -15.28 -5.38
CA LEU A 117 5.95 -16.55 -6.00
C LEU A 117 5.76 -16.42 -7.53
N LEU A 118 5.21 -15.30 -7.99
CA LEU A 118 4.98 -15.07 -9.41
C LEU A 118 6.27 -14.75 -10.17
N LEU A 119 7.27 -14.18 -9.51
CA LEU A 119 8.54 -13.78 -10.13
C LEU A 119 9.71 -14.74 -9.84
N ILE A 120 9.61 -15.64 -8.86
CA ILE A 120 10.71 -16.52 -8.42
C ILE A 120 11.23 -17.42 -9.56
N HIS A 121 10.36 -17.80 -10.49
CA HIS A 121 10.70 -18.61 -11.66
C HIS A 121 11.69 -17.92 -12.62
N ARG A 122 11.88 -16.60 -12.51
CA ARG A 122 12.87 -15.85 -13.29
C ARG A 122 14.29 -15.94 -12.72
N ALA A 123 14.44 -16.44 -11.49
CA ALA A 123 15.74 -16.59 -10.85
C ALA A 123 16.42 -17.91 -11.26
N PRO A 124 17.72 -17.90 -11.62
CA PRO A 124 18.45 -19.11 -11.98
C PRO A 124 18.60 -20.08 -10.80
N THR A 125 18.71 -19.57 -9.55
CA THR A 125 18.77 -20.38 -8.33
C THR A 125 17.82 -19.82 -7.25
N PRO A 126 16.55 -20.27 -7.21
CA PRO A 126 15.53 -19.76 -6.28
C PRO A 126 15.89 -19.87 -4.79
N VAL A 127 16.58 -20.96 -4.41
CA VAL A 127 16.87 -21.28 -3.01
C VAL A 127 17.89 -20.30 -2.41
N ASP A 128 18.84 -19.84 -3.21
CA ASP A 128 19.89 -18.91 -2.77
C ASP A 128 19.34 -17.51 -2.45
N LEU A 129 18.17 -17.17 -3.01
CA LEU A 129 17.51 -15.88 -2.77
C LEU A 129 16.67 -15.87 -1.49
N LEU A 130 16.37 -17.03 -0.90
CA LEU A 130 15.46 -17.14 0.24
C LEU A 130 15.91 -16.31 1.45
N PRO A 131 17.19 -16.34 1.89
CA PRO A 131 17.64 -15.53 3.01
C PRO A 131 17.47 -14.03 2.75
N ARG A 132 17.75 -13.60 1.52
CA ARG A 132 17.59 -12.20 1.10
C ARG A 132 16.12 -11.78 1.11
N LEU A 133 15.23 -12.60 0.55
CA LEU A 133 13.78 -12.33 0.53
C LEU A 133 13.20 -12.21 1.94
N LEU A 134 13.67 -13.03 2.88
CA LEU A 134 13.25 -12.95 4.29
C LEU A 134 13.73 -11.67 4.96
N ILE A 135 14.97 -11.24 4.69
CA ILE A 135 15.51 -9.98 5.21
C ILE A 135 14.75 -8.79 4.61
N ASP A 136 14.55 -8.76 3.30
CA ASP A 136 13.80 -7.70 2.61
C ASP A 136 12.36 -7.60 3.15
N LEU A 137 11.70 -8.74 3.38
CA LEU A 137 10.38 -8.79 4.01
C LEU A 137 10.41 -8.24 5.44
N LEU A 138 11.36 -8.69 6.28
CA LEU A 138 11.48 -8.23 7.67
C LEU A 138 11.70 -6.72 7.73
N VAL A 139 12.62 -6.19 6.92
CA VAL A 139 12.90 -4.76 6.83
C VAL A 139 11.66 -4.00 6.33
N SER A 140 10.90 -4.58 5.40
CA SER A 140 9.64 -4.01 4.92
C SER A 140 8.58 -3.89 6.01
N GLU A 141 8.37 -4.94 6.80
CA GLU A 141 7.41 -4.90 7.91
C GLU A 141 7.82 -3.87 8.97
N VAL A 142 9.11 -3.80 9.32
CA VAL A 142 9.63 -2.81 10.28
C VAL A 142 9.43 -1.38 9.76
N LEU A 143 9.74 -1.12 8.48
CA LEU A 143 9.50 0.18 7.86
C LEU A 143 8.02 0.55 7.91
N ILE A 144 7.14 -0.40 7.61
CA ILE A 144 5.69 -0.17 7.62
C ILE A 144 5.20 0.19 9.03
N ILE A 145 5.63 -0.54 10.06
CA ILE A 145 5.28 -0.21 11.46
C ILE A 145 5.66 1.25 11.79
N ALA A 146 6.86 1.68 11.38
CA ALA A 146 7.34 3.03 11.64
C ALA A 146 6.58 4.10 10.84
N CYS A 147 6.23 3.80 9.58
CA CYS A 147 5.64 4.78 8.66
C CYS A 147 4.11 4.87 8.72
N ILE A 148 3.42 3.85 9.21
CA ILE A 148 1.94 3.81 9.22
C ILE A 148 1.31 5.03 9.90
N PRO A 149 1.67 5.38 11.15
CA PRO A 149 1.02 6.49 11.85
C PRO A 149 1.13 7.80 11.06
N TRP A 150 2.30 8.06 10.49
CA TRP A 150 2.55 9.24 9.66
C TRP A 150 1.80 9.18 8.33
N SER A 151 1.80 8.04 7.64
CA SER A 151 1.13 7.89 6.35
C SER A 151 -0.39 8.08 6.46
N PHE A 152 -1.00 7.57 7.53
CA PHE A 152 -2.44 7.70 7.77
C PHE A 152 -2.77 9.14 8.16
N ALA A 153 -1.96 9.77 9.01
CA ALA A 153 -2.10 11.17 9.35
C ALA A 153 -1.96 12.08 8.11
N LEU A 154 -0.99 11.82 7.23
CA LEU A 154 -0.79 12.56 5.99
C LEU A 154 -2.05 12.52 5.11
N GLN A 155 -2.58 11.32 4.85
CA GLN A 155 -3.75 11.12 3.99
C GLN A 155 -5.02 11.73 4.60
N GLU A 156 -5.20 11.59 5.92
CA GLU A 156 -6.33 12.20 6.63
C GLU A 156 -6.27 13.73 6.61
N ARG A 157 -5.10 14.32 6.94
CA ARG A 157 -4.91 15.78 6.91
C ARG A 157 -5.02 16.36 5.50
N ALA A 158 -4.53 15.66 4.48
CA ALA A 158 -4.67 16.10 3.09
C ALA A 158 -6.15 16.20 2.69
N LEU A 159 -6.97 15.22 3.08
CA LEU A 159 -8.41 15.27 2.85
C LEU A 159 -9.08 16.42 3.62
N GLU A 160 -8.70 16.62 4.89
CA GLU A 160 -9.22 17.70 5.73
C GLU A 160 -8.89 19.10 5.18
N ILE A 161 -7.65 19.32 4.74
CA ILE A 161 -7.21 20.60 4.14
C ILE A 161 -8.03 20.92 2.90
N CYS A 162 -8.39 19.90 2.11
CA CYS A 162 -9.26 20.12 0.97
C CYS A 162 -10.74 20.30 1.37
N GLY A 163 -11.13 20.04 2.62
CA GLY A 163 -12.51 20.15 3.11
C GLY A 163 -13.33 18.85 3.01
N ILE A 164 -12.67 17.70 2.84
CA ILE A 164 -13.32 16.38 2.89
C ILE A 164 -13.14 15.81 4.31
N SER A 165 -14.20 15.81 5.10
CA SER A 165 -14.17 15.23 6.44
C SER A 165 -14.64 13.77 6.41
N LEU A 166 -13.70 12.83 6.60
CA LEU A 166 -14.01 11.39 6.71
C LEU A 166 -15.01 11.09 7.83
N ARG A 167 -14.87 11.82 8.96
CA ARG A 167 -15.74 11.67 10.13
C ARG A 167 -17.21 12.02 9.86
N ARG A 168 -17.50 12.94 8.94
CA ARG A 168 -18.90 13.26 8.54
C ARG A 168 -19.44 12.22 7.56
N ALA A 169 -18.63 11.80 6.59
CA ALA A 169 -18.99 10.78 5.62
C ALA A 169 -19.34 9.44 6.29
N GLN A 170 -18.57 9.05 7.32
CA GLN A 170 -18.80 7.80 8.05
C GLN A 170 -20.03 7.84 8.98
N ARG A 171 -20.50 9.02 9.39
CA ARG A 171 -21.72 9.21 10.18
C ARG A 171 -23.00 9.32 9.32
N GLY A 172 -22.88 9.19 7.99
CA GLY A 172 -24.01 9.31 7.07
C GLY A 172 -24.59 10.72 6.98
N LEU A 173 -23.79 11.75 7.29
CA LEU A 173 -24.21 13.16 7.28
C LEU A 173 -23.87 13.88 5.96
N LEU A 174 -23.75 13.12 4.86
CA LEU A 174 -23.51 13.61 3.51
C LEU A 174 -24.46 12.91 2.52
#